data_AF-A0A815TPZ4-F1
#
_entry.id   AF-A0A815TPZ4-F1
#
_cell.length_a   1.000
_cell.length_b   1.000
_cell.length_c   1.000
_cell.angle_alpha   90.00
_cell.angle_beta   90.00
_cell.angle_gamma   90.00
#
_symmetry.space_group_name_H-M   'P 1'
#
loop_
_entity.id
_entity.type
_entity.pdbx_description
1 polymer ?
#
loop_
_entity_poly.entity_id
_entity_poly.type
_entity_poly.pdbx_seq_one_letter_code
_entity_poly.pdbx_strand_id
1 'polypeptide(L)'
;MRGGGGLDGAIHAKAGKNLLLELEEKVPHRAQTGEVIVTKGYKTDFDYILHVAGPLWGGGYHDEESKLRASYVNAIKEADKLNIETLAFASISTGIYGYPLDQATPVALETCAYELKTTTTLKNIVFAMFQENEFKTFTKAYETIFVQKSEL
;
A
#
# COMPACT_ATOMS: atom_id res chain seq x y z
N MET A 1 2.35 6.11 10.55
CA MET A 1 1.30 5.50 11.39
C MET A 1 0.87 6.34 12.58
N ARG A 2 1.68 7.24 13.14
CA ARG A 2 1.20 8.19 14.18
C ARG A 2 1.51 9.63 13.78
N GLY A 3 1.45 9.92 12.47
CA GLY A 3 2.04 11.11 11.89
C GLY A 3 3.55 10.99 11.74
N GLY A 4 4.06 11.55 10.66
CA GLY A 4 5.46 11.55 10.27
C GLY A 4 5.69 12.48 9.09
N GLY A 5 6.84 12.39 8.43
CA GLY A 5 7.08 13.07 7.15
C GLY A 5 6.41 12.36 5.96
N GLY A 6 6.50 12.96 4.77
CA GLY A 6 6.02 12.36 3.53
C GLY A 6 4.50 12.19 3.48
N LEU A 7 4.04 11.10 2.85
CA LEU A 7 2.62 10.83 2.63
C LEU A 7 1.83 10.66 3.95
N ASP A 8 2.42 10.01 4.96
CA ASP A 8 1.79 9.83 6.28
C ASP A 8 1.43 11.19 6.90
N GLY A 9 2.37 12.13 6.87
CA GLY A 9 2.15 13.51 7.32
C GLY A 9 1.07 14.24 6.52
N ALA A 10 1.08 14.10 5.19
CA ALA A 10 0.09 14.74 4.32
C ALA A 10 -1.33 14.21 4.57
N ILE A 11 -1.49 12.89 4.75
CA ILE A 11 -2.78 12.27 5.08
C ILE A 11 -3.26 12.76 6.44
N HIS A 12 -2.39 12.76 7.47
CA HIS A 12 -2.74 13.26 8.80
C HIS A 12 -3.14 14.75 8.78
N ALA A 13 -2.43 15.58 8.02
CA ALA A 13 -2.74 17.00 7.87
C ALA A 13 -4.13 17.22 7.25
N LYS A 14 -4.50 16.42 6.24
CA LYS A 14 -5.82 16.51 5.59
C LYS A 14 -6.94 15.92 6.45
N ALA A 15 -6.76 14.72 7.01
CA ALA A 15 -7.78 14.02 7.80
C ALA A 15 -8.10 14.73 9.13
N GLY A 16 -7.11 15.42 9.70
CA GLY A 16 -7.21 16.13 10.96
C GLY A 16 -7.03 15.24 12.20
N LYS A 17 -7.09 15.85 13.38
CA LYS A 17 -6.72 15.23 14.67
C LYS A 17 -7.45 13.93 15.01
N ASN A 18 -8.68 13.75 14.52
CA ASN A 18 -9.48 12.56 14.86
C ASN A 18 -8.86 11.27 14.29
N LEU A 19 -8.12 11.36 13.18
CA LEU A 19 -7.37 10.23 12.65
C LEU A 19 -6.33 9.71 13.65
N LEU A 20 -5.58 10.62 14.27
CA LEU A 20 -4.58 10.25 15.27
C LEU A 20 -5.21 9.65 16.52
N LEU A 21 -6.33 10.22 17.00
CA LEU A 21 -7.03 9.70 18.17
C LEU A 21 -7.53 8.26 17.96
N GLU A 22 -8.13 7.96 16.81
CA GLU A 22 -8.57 6.60 16.49
C GLU A 22 -7.39 5.64 16.35
N LEU A 23 -6.27 6.08 15.77
CA LEU A 23 -5.05 5.27 15.69
C LEU A 23 -4.48 4.96 17.07
N GLU A 24 -4.43 5.93 17.98
CA GLU A 24 -3.94 5.74 19.34
C GLU A 24 -4.81 4.77 20.14
N GLU A 25 -6.11 4.79 19.92
CA GLU A 25 -7.05 3.82 20.52
C GLU A 25 -6.87 2.40 19.94
N LYS A 26 -6.75 2.28 18.61
CA LYS A 26 -6.66 0.98 17.92
C LYS A 26 -5.29 0.33 18.02
N VAL A 27 -4.24 1.12 18.18
CA VAL A 27 -2.85 0.68 18.04
C VAL A 27 -2.09 1.07 19.30
N PRO A 28 -2.30 0.38 20.43
CA PRO A 28 -1.60 0.68 21.68
C PRO A 28 -0.10 0.34 21.58
N HIS A 29 0.29 -0.51 20.63
CA HIS A 29 1.65 -0.99 20.41
C HIS A 29 2.17 -0.61 19.03
N ARG A 30 3.46 -0.81 18.75
CA ARG A 30 3.97 -0.59 17.39
C ARG A 30 3.42 -1.68 16.47
N ALA A 31 2.79 -1.27 15.37
CA ALA A 31 2.30 -2.20 14.36
C ALA A 31 3.41 -3.06 13.77
N GLN A 32 3.13 -4.34 13.57
CA GLN A 32 4.05 -5.32 13.02
C GLN A 32 4.08 -5.26 11.49
N THR A 33 5.19 -5.69 10.87
CA THR A 33 5.25 -5.78 9.40
C THR A 33 4.11 -6.63 8.84
N GLY A 34 3.41 -6.11 7.84
CA GLY A 34 2.23 -6.71 7.23
C GLY A 34 0.91 -6.42 7.95
N GLU A 35 0.93 -5.81 9.14
CA GLU A 35 -0.27 -5.42 9.86
C GLU A 35 -0.96 -4.24 9.16
N VAL A 36 -2.30 -4.29 9.13
CA VAL A 36 -3.15 -3.27 8.53
C VAL A 36 -4.15 -2.78 9.57
N ILE A 37 -4.14 -1.47 9.80
CA ILE A 37 -5.09 -0.82 10.70
C ILE A 37 -6.04 0.03 9.87
N VAL A 38 -7.34 -0.24 9.99
CA VAL A 38 -8.39 0.52 9.31
C VAL A 38 -8.83 1.68 10.20
N THR A 39 -8.94 2.86 9.62
CA THR A 39 -9.56 4.05 10.23
C THR A 39 -10.55 4.70 9.27
N LYS A 40 -11.40 5.60 9.78
CA LYS A 40 -12.24 6.45 8.92
C LYS A 40 -11.37 7.47 8.19
N GLY A 41 -11.81 7.96 7.02
CA GLY A 41 -11.10 9.03 6.31
C GLY A 41 -11.26 10.43 6.91
N TYR A 42 -12.25 10.64 7.78
CA TYR A 42 -12.52 11.92 8.44
C TYR A 42 -12.75 13.08 7.47
N LYS A 43 -11.81 14.03 7.39
CA LYS A 43 -11.89 15.23 6.54
C LYS A 43 -11.29 15.00 5.14
N THR A 44 -10.82 13.79 4.84
CA THR A 44 -10.44 13.42 3.47
C THR A 44 -11.69 13.12 2.65
N ASP A 45 -11.50 12.96 1.34
CA ASP A 45 -12.55 12.53 0.41
C ASP A 45 -12.65 10.99 0.34
N PHE A 46 -11.93 10.26 1.20
CA PHE A 46 -11.92 8.80 1.27
C PHE A 46 -12.82 8.31 2.40
N ASP A 47 -13.51 7.19 2.20
CA ASP A 47 -14.31 6.58 3.27
C ASP A 47 -13.43 6.03 4.40
N TYR A 48 -12.33 5.39 4.02
CA TYR A 48 -11.40 4.73 4.93
C TYR A 48 -9.94 5.04 4.58
N ILE A 49 -9.08 4.95 5.59
CA ILE A 49 -7.63 4.95 5.44
C ILE A 49 -7.11 3.63 6.04
N LEU A 50 -6.41 2.84 5.21
CA LEU A 50 -5.77 1.60 5.58
C LEU A 50 -4.28 1.87 5.85
N HIS A 51 -3.89 1.83 7.12
CA HIS A 51 -2.52 2.05 7.57
C HIS A 51 -1.75 0.73 7.52
N VAL A 52 -0.81 0.61 6.59
CA VAL A 52 -0.07 -0.63 6.36
C VAL A 52 1.37 -0.52 6.84
N ALA A 53 1.83 -1.45 7.68
CA ALA A 53 3.25 -1.55 8.07
C ALA A 53 4.05 -2.34 7.02
N GLY A 54 4.68 -1.65 6.07
CA GLY A 54 5.60 -2.31 5.13
C GLY A 54 6.90 -2.81 5.80
N PRO A 55 7.66 -3.71 5.15
CA PRO A 55 8.99 -4.12 5.62
C PRO A 55 10.01 -2.99 5.49
N LEU A 56 10.99 -2.95 6.41
CA LEU A 56 12.22 -2.19 6.21
C LEU A 56 13.14 -3.00 5.29
N TRP A 57 13.79 -2.33 4.34
CA TRP A 57 14.73 -2.98 3.44
C TRP A 57 16.07 -3.25 4.13
N GLY A 58 16.46 -4.52 4.20
CA GLY A 58 17.74 -4.98 4.76
C GLY A 58 18.67 -5.61 3.73
N GLY A 59 18.46 -5.31 2.43
CA GLY A 59 19.25 -5.89 1.34
C GLY A 59 18.63 -7.12 0.67
N GLY A 60 17.41 -7.51 1.06
CA GLY A 60 16.68 -8.63 0.45
C GLY A 60 17.01 -10.00 1.06
N TYR A 61 17.61 -10.01 2.26
CA TYR A 61 18.08 -11.22 2.95
C TYR A 61 17.17 -11.66 4.10
N HIS A 62 16.04 -10.99 4.30
CA HIS A 62 15.14 -11.15 5.44
C HIS A 62 13.68 -11.31 5.00
N ASP A 63 13.45 -11.98 3.87
CA ASP A 63 12.12 -12.24 3.29
C ASP A 63 11.32 -10.97 3.01
N GLU A 64 11.99 -9.85 2.71
CA GLU A 64 11.33 -8.55 2.51
C GLU A 64 10.33 -8.59 1.35
N GLU A 65 10.61 -9.36 0.31
CA GLU A 65 9.68 -9.54 -0.82
C GLU A 65 8.36 -10.19 -0.35
N SER A 66 8.44 -11.29 0.39
CA SER A 66 7.26 -11.98 0.93
C SER A 66 6.51 -11.11 1.94
N LYS A 67 7.22 -10.32 2.74
CA LYS A 67 6.61 -9.37 3.69
C LYS A 67 5.92 -8.20 2.97
N LEU A 68 6.50 -7.70 1.88
CA LEU A 68 5.88 -6.67 1.05
C LEU A 68 4.62 -7.21 0.38
N ARG A 69 4.70 -8.43 -0.18
CA ARG A 69 3.54 -9.14 -0.74
C ARG A 69 2.42 -9.30 0.30
N ALA A 70 2.75 -9.76 1.50
CA ALA A 70 1.79 -9.89 2.59
C ALA A 70 1.13 -8.54 2.97
N SER A 71 1.87 -7.43 2.90
CA SER A 71 1.34 -6.09 3.17
C SER A 71 0.22 -5.70 2.20
N TYR A 72 0.40 -5.97 0.90
CA TYR A 72 -0.65 -5.73 -0.11
C TYR A 72 -1.84 -6.68 0.06
N VAL A 73 -1.58 -7.99 0.24
CA VAL A 73 -2.64 -9.00 0.43
C VAL A 73 -3.49 -8.68 1.66
N ASN A 74 -2.87 -8.33 2.78
CA ASN A 74 -3.60 -8.00 4.00
C ASN A 74 -4.43 -6.73 3.84
N ALA A 75 -3.94 -5.72 3.12
CA ALA A 75 -4.71 -4.50 2.86
C ALA A 75 -5.94 -4.78 2.00
N ILE A 76 -5.81 -5.63 0.97
CA ILE A 76 -6.93 -6.05 0.13
C ILE A 76 -7.97 -6.83 0.96
N LYS A 77 -7.53 -7.74 1.83
CA LYS A 77 -8.42 -8.48 2.74
C LYS A 77 -9.18 -7.56 3.69
N GLU A 78 -8.55 -6.51 4.22
CA GLU A 78 -9.27 -5.53 5.04
C GLU A 78 -10.26 -4.72 4.21
N ALA A 79 -9.93 -4.40 2.96
CA ALA A 79 -10.86 -3.72 2.05
C ALA A 79 -12.08 -4.60 1.72
N ASP A 80 -11.90 -5.91 1.54
CA ASP A 80 -12.98 -6.86 1.30
C ASP A 80 -13.95 -6.93 2.48
N LYS A 81 -13.45 -6.95 3.72
CA LYS A 81 -14.28 -6.93 4.94
C LYS A 81 -15.18 -5.69 5.03
N LEU A 82 -14.76 -4.60 4.38
CA LEU A 82 -15.48 -3.32 4.34
C LEU A 82 -16.34 -3.18 3.08
N ASN A 83 -16.36 -4.18 2.19
CA ASN A 83 -17.01 -4.15 0.87
C ASN A 83 -16.57 -2.96 0.00
N ILE A 84 -15.29 -2.61 0.05
CA ILE A 84 -14.72 -1.54 -0.76
C ILE A 84 -14.57 -2.04 -2.20
N GLU A 85 -14.93 -1.22 -3.19
CA GLU A 85 -14.79 -1.55 -4.61
C GLU A 85 -13.56 -0.91 -5.28
N THR A 86 -12.94 0.10 -4.66
CA THR A 86 -11.76 0.78 -5.20
C THR A 86 -10.77 1.09 -4.10
N LEU A 87 -9.52 0.68 -4.29
CA LEU A 87 -8.44 0.90 -3.33
C LEU A 87 -7.26 1.59 -4.01
N ALA A 88 -6.76 2.67 -3.41
CA ALA A 88 -5.57 3.36 -3.88
C ALA A 88 -4.37 3.03 -2.98
N PHE A 89 -3.28 2.57 -3.59
CA PHE A 89 -2.00 2.33 -2.92
C PHE A 89 -0.98 3.40 -3.29
N ALA A 90 -0.19 3.81 -2.32
CA ALA A 90 1.13 4.37 -2.59
C ALA A 90 2.16 3.24 -2.80
N SER A 91 3.38 3.60 -3.21
CA SER A 91 4.49 2.65 -3.26
C SER A 91 4.96 2.29 -1.83
N ILE A 92 4.51 1.14 -1.30
CA ILE A 92 4.78 0.73 0.08
C ILE A 92 6.28 0.44 0.24
N SER A 93 6.86 0.93 1.34
CA SER A 93 8.27 0.76 1.73
C SER A 93 9.35 1.44 0.87
N THR A 94 9.02 2.10 -0.24
CA THR A 94 10.04 2.68 -1.16
C THR A 94 10.51 4.09 -0.78
N GLY A 95 9.88 4.70 0.21
CA GLY A 95 10.33 5.95 0.82
C GLY A 95 11.40 5.72 1.90
N ILE A 96 11.15 6.23 3.10
CA ILE A 96 12.09 6.14 4.24
C ILE A 96 12.49 4.72 4.66
N TYR A 97 11.74 3.69 4.23
CA TYR A 97 12.05 2.28 4.50
C TYR A 97 13.05 1.68 3.50
N GLY A 98 13.40 2.43 2.44
CA GLY A 98 14.54 2.14 1.58
C GLY A 98 14.39 0.96 0.63
N TYR A 99 13.18 0.40 0.47
CA TYR A 99 12.96 -0.68 -0.49
C TYR A 99 13.23 -0.16 -1.91
N PRO A 100 14.15 -0.77 -2.69
CA PRO A 100 14.43 -0.33 -4.05
C PRO A 100 13.16 -0.33 -4.89
N LEU A 101 12.84 0.82 -5.47
CA LEU A 101 11.59 1.03 -6.20
C LEU A 101 11.42 0.04 -7.37
N ASP A 102 12.51 -0.26 -8.08
CA ASP A 102 12.56 -1.22 -9.17
C ASP A 102 12.30 -2.67 -8.73
N GLN A 103 12.62 -3.01 -7.49
CA GLN A 103 12.35 -4.34 -6.90
C GLN A 103 10.97 -4.41 -6.25
N ALA A 104 10.51 -3.35 -5.59
CA ALA A 104 9.20 -3.30 -4.95
C ALA A 104 8.05 -3.29 -5.96
N THR A 105 8.24 -2.61 -7.09
CA THR A 105 7.19 -2.36 -8.08
C THR A 105 6.61 -3.65 -8.69
N PRO A 106 7.43 -4.60 -9.19
CA PRO A 106 6.89 -5.89 -9.67
C PRO A 106 6.10 -6.64 -8.60
N VAL A 107 6.59 -6.66 -7.35
CA VAL A 107 5.91 -7.31 -6.22
C VAL A 107 4.52 -6.70 -6.02
N ALA A 108 4.42 -5.37 -6.00
CA ALA A 108 3.17 -4.66 -5.84
C ALA A 108 2.18 -4.97 -6.97
N LEU A 109 2.62 -4.86 -8.22
CA LEU A 109 1.81 -5.07 -9.42
C LEU A 109 1.32 -6.52 -9.55
N GLU A 110 2.22 -7.50 -9.44
CA GLU A 110 1.87 -8.91 -9.57
C GLU A 110 0.91 -9.36 -8.47
N THR A 111 1.16 -8.91 -7.23
CA THR A 111 0.29 -9.24 -6.09
C THR A 111 -1.11 -8.67 -6.28
N CYS A 112 -1.22 -7.37 -6.60
CA CYS A 112 -2.52 -6.74 -6.78
C CYS A 112 -3.27 -7.30 -8.00
N ALA A 113 -2.57 -7.60 -9.10
CA ALA A 113 -3.19 -8.19 -10.28
C ALA A 113 -3.63 -9.64 -10.05
N TYR A 114 -2.91 -10.40 -9.22
CA TYR A 114 -3.34 -11.72 -8.80
C TYR A 114 -4.60 -11.63 -7.95
N GLU A 115 -4.60 -10.81 -6.89
CA GLU A 115 -5.75 -10.65 -5.98
C GLU A 115 -6.99 -10.10 -6.69
N LEU A 116 -6.85 -9.20 -7.68
CA LEU A 116 -7.99 -8.75 -8.51
C LEU A 116 -8.63 -9.86 -9.35
N LYS A 117 -7.93 -10.98 -9.58
CA LYS A 117 -8.46 -12.15 -10.29
C LYS A 117 -9.02 -13.21 -9.34
N THR A 118 -8.82 -13.06 -8.03
CA THR A 118 -9.41 -13.95 -7.02
C THR A 118 -10.78 -13.41 -6.58
N THR A 119 -11.35 -13.99 -5.53
CA THR A 119 -12.61 -13.48 -4.95
C THR A 119 -12.31 -12.29 -4.05
N THR A 120 -12.42 -11.08 -4.59
CA THR A 120 -12.32 -9.79 -3.88
C THR A 120 -13.54 -8.92 -4.21
N THR A 121 -13.89 -7.97 -3.34
CA THR A 121 -14.90 -6.94 -3.63
C THR A 121 -14.34 -5.82 -4.50
N LEU A 122 -13.01 -5.73 -4.63
CA LEU A 122 -12.34 -4.70 -5.42
C LEU A 122 -12.60 -4.88 -6.91
N LYS A 123 -13.03 -3.81 -7.55
CA LYS A 123 -13.13 -3.67 -9.01
C LYS A 123 -11.91 -2.95 -9.59
N ASN A 124 -11.33 -2.04 -8.81
CA ASN A 124 -10.18 -1.24 -9.24
C ASN A 124 -9.12 -1.14 -8.14
N ILE A 125 -7.86 -1.27 -8.54
CA ILE A 125 -6.72 -0.87 -7.72
C ILE A 125 -5.97 0.24 -8.47
N VAL A 126 -5.71 1.34 -7.77
CA VAL A 126 -4.98 2.50 -8.30
C VAL A 126 -3.64 2.63 -7.60
N PHE A 127 -2.56 2.76 -8.34
CA PHE A 127 -1.26 3.14 -7.77
C PHE A 127 -1.08 4.66 -7.87
N ALA A 128 -1.23 5.35 -6.74
CA ALA A 128 -1.07 6.79 -6.63
C ALA A 128 0.40 7.14 -6.40
N MET A 129 1.02 7.80 -7.37
CA MET A 129 2.44 8.12 -7.38
C MET A 129 2.65 9.62 -7.23
N PHE A 130 3.70 10.00 -6.52
CA PHE A 130 4.01 11.39 -6.25
C PHE A 130 5.07 11.94 -7.21
N GLN A 131 6.04 11.10 -7.59
CA GLN A 131 7.15 11.50 -8.43
C GLN A 131 7.08 10.88 -9.83
N GLU A 132 7.62 11.59 -10.82
CA GLU A 132 7.71 11.10 -12.20
C GLU A 132 8.54 9.81 -12.32
N ASN A 133 9.58 9.64 -11.48
CA ASN A 133 10.37 8.42 -11.45
C ASN A 133 9.53 7.20 -11.03
N GLU A 134 8.66 7.35 -10.03
CA GLU A 134 7.71 6.29 -9.64
C GLU A 134 6.82 5.91 -10.82
N PHE A 135 6.24 6.91 -11.48
CA PHE A 135 5.40 6.70 -12.66
C PHE A 135 6.13 5.93 -13.76
N LYS A 136 7.34 6.34 -14.10
CA LYS A 136 8.17 5.66 -15.11
C LYS A 136 8.49 4.22 -14.72
N THR A 137 8.85 3.97 -13.47
CA THR A 137 9.18 2.62 -12.99
C THR A 137 7.96 1.70 -13.02
N PHE A 138 6.81 2.17 -12.53
CA PHE A 138 5.56 1.41 -12.57
C PHE A 138 5.09 1.14 -13.99
N THR A 139 5.11 2.12 -14.88
CA THR A 139 4.72 1.95 -16.29
C THR A 139 5.61 0.90 -16.97
N LYS A 140 6.93 1.01 -16.83
CA LYS A 140 7.86 0.04 -17.41
C LYS A 140 7.63 -1.37 -16.87
N ALA A 141 7.44 -1.51 -15.55
CA ALA A 141 7.15 -2.81 -14.94
C ALA A 141 5.82 -3.38 -15.43
N TYR A 142 4.78 -2.56 -15.52
CA TYR A 142 3.47 -2.94 -16.03
C TYR A 142 3.56 -3.47 -17.47
N GLU A 143 4.22 -2.74 -18.36
CA GLU A 143 4.45 -3.17 -19.75
C GLU A 143 5.19 -4.51 -19.82
N THR A 144 6.22 -4.68 -18.99
CA THR A 144 7.01 -5.92 -18.93
C THR A 144 6.17 -7.10 -18.44
N ILE A 145 5.34 -6.90 -17.42
CA ILE A 145 4.60 -7.97 -16.74
C ILE A 145 3.34 -8.36 -17.50
N PHE A 146 2.58 -7.39 -18.03
CA PHE A 146 1.24 -7.63 -18.54
C PHE A 146 1.09 -7.46 -20.04
N VAL A 147 1.93 -6.66 -20.69
CA VAL A 147 1.84 -6.42 -22.14
C VAL A 147 2.73 -7.41 -22.89
N GLN A 148 4.03 -7.43 -22.57
CA GLN A 148 4.99 -8.29 -23.28
C GLN A 148 4.79 -9.80 -23.02
N LYS A 149 4.23 -10.19 -21.86
CA LYS A 149 3.88 -11.61 -21.59
C LYS A 149 2.63 -12.09 -22.36
N SER A 150 1.88 -11.21 -23.02
CA SER A 150 0.68 -11.58 -23.78
C SER A 150 0.97 -11.89 -25.27
N GLU A 151 2.20 -11.63 -25.72
CA GLU A 151 2.67 -11.87 -27.09
C GLU A 151 3.54 -13.14 -27.24
N LEU A 152 3.70 -13.92 -26.16
CA LEU A 152 4.41 -15.21 -26.12
C LEU A 152 3.44 -16.33 -25.74
#